data_AF-A0AAU2NZR5-F1
#
_entry.id   AF-A0AAU2NZR5-F1
#
_cell.length_a   1.000
_cell.length_b   1.000
_cell.length_c   1.000
_cell.angle_alpha   90.00
_cell.angle_beta   90.00
_cell.angle_gamma   90.00
#
_symmetry.space_group_name_H-M   'P 1'
#
loop_
_entity.id
_entity.type
_entity.pdbx_description
1 polymer ?
#
loop_
_entity_poly.entity_id
_entity_poly.type
_entity_poly.pdbx_seq_one_letter_code
_entity_poly.pdbx_strand_id
1 'polypeptide(L)'
;MPRMLGRLALALLAGAVLVLAGPGSARADTSVEIPAPTDGGISATVRFHGAVVPQPYNPDPNAAFGPRKCQLIYHDFNPTPGCGGFSLGVTLHNVRNQPGYLAGLPSTGGYFSASADTARTFGCMRPDGTFDHGTSFVVRTEQMPLSGVYYEPDSNWLLGQLARYPDRDYGPPFFVNFPAVQVNCPEGMTATQYGLKVTNVNIFIDDANVFGTTTWSTPGPFYA
;
A
#
# COMPACT_ATOMS: atom_id res chain seq x y z
N MET A 1 -44.31 37.25 -20.67
CA MET A 1 -44.42 36.26 -19.59
C MET A 1 -43.03 35.76 -19.22
N PRO A 2 -42.37 36.35 -18.21
CA PRO A 2 -41.07 35.87 -17.73
C PRO A 2 -41.26 35.02 -16.48
N ARG A 3 -40.98 33.72 -16.57
CA ARG A 3 -40.86 32.81 -15.42
C ARG A 3 -39.79 31.77 -15.75
N MET A 4 -38.66 31.87 -15.05
CA MET A 4 -37.76 30.81 -14.60
C MET A 4 -36.33 31.36 -14.49
N LEU A 5 -36.18 32.35 -13.61
CA LEU A 5 -34.95 32.56 -12.85
C LEU A 5 -35.02 31.59 -11.66
N GLY A 6 -34.12 30.63 -11.58
CA GLY A 6 -34.14 29.67 -10.47
C GLY A 6 -33.02 28.64 -10.51
N ARG A 7 -31.88 29.03 -9.93
CA ARG A 7 -30.89 28.16 -9.25
C ARG A 7 -30.06 27.22 -10.13
N LEU A 8 -28.82 27.62 -10.39
CA LEU A 8 -27.66 26.71 -10.46
C LEU A 8 -26.37 27.52 -10.28
N ALA A 9 -26.16 27.99 -9.07
CA ALA A 9 -24.88 28.46 -8.56
C ALA A 9 -24.69 27.75 -7.22
N LEU A 10 -23.78 26.76 -7.17
CA LEU A 10 -23.09 26.22 -5.98
C LEU A 10 -22.54 24.83 -6.30
N ALA A 11 -21.24 24.76 -6.63
CA ALA A 11 -20.31 23.68 -6.24
C ALA A 11 -18.89 23.97 -6.79
N LEU A 12 -18.37 25.16 -6.49
CA LEU A 12 -16.93 25.40 -6.44
C LEU A 12 -16.51 25.17 -4.99
N LEU A 13 -15.32 24.56 -4.80
CA LEU A 13 -14.64 24.18 -3.55
C LEU A 13 -14.65 22.67 -3.24
N ALA A 14 -13.99 21.88 -4.08
CA ALA A 14 -13.31 20.69 -3.58
C ALA A 14 -12.03 21.19 -2.89
N GLY A 15 -12.08 21.20 -1.55
CA GLY A 15 -11.11 21.83 -0.69
C GLY A 15 -9.71 21.21 -0.79
N ALA A 16 -8.73 22.07 -1.03
CA ALA A 16 -7.35 21.82 -0.64
C ALA A 16 -7.26 21.90 0.89
N VAL A 17 -7.35 20.75 1.56
CA VAL A 17 -7.01 20.65 2.98
C VAL A 17 -5.51 20.38 3.05
N LEU A 18 -4.73 21.44 3.28
CA LEU A 18 -3.37 21.32 3.81
C LEU A 18 -3.47 20.84 5.27
N VAL A 19 -3.19 19.56 5.52
CA VAL A 19 -2.97 19.07 6.87
C VAL A 19 -1.50 19.33 7.23
N LEU A 20 -1.27 20.33 8.09
CA LEU A 20 -0.05 20.43 8.89
C LEU A 20 -0.07 19.29 9.93
N ALA A 21 0.52 18.15 9.60
CA ALA A 21 0.74 17.07 10.55
C ALA A 21 2.03 17.36 11.35
N GLY A 22 1.91 17.42 12.68
CA GLY A 22 3.05 17.22 13.58
C GLY A 22 3.62 15.79 13.47
N PRO A 23 4.70 15.45 14.19
CA PRO A 23 5.38 14.17 14.05
C PRO A 23 4.50 13.05 14.62
N GLY A 24 3.65 12.49 13.77
CA GLY A 24 2.73 11.44 14.09
C GLY A 24 2.26 10.82 12.79
N SER A 25 2.80 9.63 12.50
CA SER A 25 2.39 8.70 11.43
C SER A 25 1.15 9.17 10.66
N ALA A 26 1.35 9.74 9.48
CA ALA A 26 0.26 10.07 8.58
C ALA A 26 -0.46 8.77 8.20
N ARG A 27 -1.63 8.54 8.82
CA ARG A 27 -2.48 7.38 8.56
C ARG A 27 -3.38 7.70 7.36
N ALA A 28 -2.83 7.60 6.16
CA ALA A 28 -3.65 7.51 4.97
C ALA A 28 -4.08 6.05 4.81
N ASP A 29 -5.25 5.70 5.36
CA ASP A 29 -5.98 4.52 4.92
C ASP A 29 -6.70 4.91 3.63
N THR A 30 -6.29 4.35 2.49
CA THR A 30 -6.90 4.67 1.19
C THR A 30 -7.23 3.38 0.46
N SER A 31 -8.46 3.26 -0.02
CA SER A 31 -8.92 2.12 -0.80
C SER A 31 -9.22 2.52 -2.24
N VAL A 32 -8.86 1.68 -3.19
CA VAL A 32 -9.17 1.83 -4.61
C VAL A 32 -9.79 0.53 -5.11
N GLU A 33 -10.94 0.64 -5.75
CA GLU A 33 -11.57 -0.45 -6.48
C GLU A 33 -10.97 -0.55 -7.89
N ILE A 34 -10.63 -1.77 -8.29
CA ILE A 34 -10.08 -2.14 -9.59
C ILE A 34 -11.11 -3.04 -10.26
N PRO A 35 -11.77 -2.59 -11.34
CA PRO A 35 -12.79 -3.38 -12.02
C PRO A 35 -12.19 -4.68 -12.59
N ALA A 36 -13.05 -5.67 -12.80
CA ALA A 36 -12.64 -6.91 -13.45
C ALA A 36 -12.18 -6.63 -14.90
N PRO A 37 -11.17 -7.36 -15.42
CA PRO A 37 -10.74 -7.20 -16.81
C PRO A 37 -11.81 -7.60 -17.84
N THR A 38 -12.75 -8.45 -17.44
CA THR A 38 -13.84 -8.97 -18.29
C THR A 38 -15.15 -8.97 -17.50
N ASP A 39 -16.28 -8.90 -18.22
CA ASP A 39 -17.61 -9.03 -17.62
C ASP A 39 -17.74 -10.35 -16.85
N GLY A 40 -18.23 -10.25 -15.60
CA GLY A 40 -18.34 -11.41 -14.70
C GLY A 40 -17.00 -11.95 -14.19
N GLY A 41 -15.87 -11.29 -14.49
CA GLY A 41 -14.56 -11.63 -13.95
C GLY A 41 -14.40 -11.23 -12.48
N ILE A 42 -13.20 -11.49 -11.96
CA ILE A 42 -12.82 -11.12 -10.59
C ILE A 42 -12.34 -9.66 -10.59
N SER A 43 -12.98 -8.80 -9.80
CA SER A 43 -12.50 -7.45 -9.48
C SER A 43 -11.72 -7.46 -8.16
N ALA A 44 -10.98 -6.39 -7.88
CA ALA A 44 -10.18 -6.30 -6.66
C ALA A 44 -10.35 -4.93 -5.99
N THR A 45 -10.47 -4.90 -4.67
CA THR A 45 -10.27 -3.69 -3.87
C THR A 45 -8.90 -3.75 -3.22
N VAL A 46 -8.12 -2.70 -3.40
CA VAL A 46 -6.78 -2.54 -2.82
C VAL A 46 -6.83 -1.46 -1.76
N ARG A 47 -6.34 -1.77 -0.55
CA ARG A 47 -6.25 -0.84 0.57
C ARG A 47 -4.79 -0.62 0.95
N PHE A 48 -4.31 0.60 0.74
CA PHE A 48 -3.06 1.08 1.32
C PHE A 48 -3.29 1.45 2.78
N HIS A 49 -2.48 0.90 3.69
CA HIS A 49 -2.60 1.16 5.12
C HIS A 49 -1.28 0.90 5.86
N GLY A 50 -1.25 1.22 7.15
CA GLY A 50 -0.11 0.89 8.03
C GLY A 50 1.20 1.55 7.60
N ALA A 51 1.13 2.66 6.85
CA ALA A 51 2.32 3.37 6.39
C ALA A 51 3.13 3.91 7.57
N VAL A 52 4.44 3.73 7.50
CA VAL A 52 5.40 4.23 8.48
C VAL A 52 6.41 5.10 7.73
N VAL A 53 6.40 6.39 8.07
CA VAL A 53 7.29 7.42 7.53
C VAL A 53 8.10 7.98 8.70
N PRO A 54 9.37 7.55 8.91
CA PRO A 54 10.09 7.87 10.14
C PRO A 54 10.54 9.33 10.20
N GLN A 55 10.12 10.01 11.28
CA GLN A 55 10.48 11.38 11.60
C GLN A 55 10.71 11.50 13.13
N PRO A 56 11.95 11.57 13.61
CA PRO A 56 13.21 11.61 12.86
C PRO A 56 13.58 10.26 12.23
N TYR A 57 14.41 10.31 11.19
CA TYR A 57 14.95 9.14 10.48
C TYR A 57 16.34 8.79 11.02
N ASN A 58 16.40 7.78 11.90
CA ASN A 58 17.64 7.30 12.51
C ASN A 58 17.66 5.76 12.57
N PRO A 59 17.67 5.08 11.40
CA PRO A 59 17.63 3.62 11.35
C PRO A 59 18.87 2.99 11.99
N ASP A 60 18.68 1.83 12.59
CA ASP A 60 19.72 0.86 12.92
C ASP A 60 19.43 -0.44 12.12
N PRO A 61 20.16 -0.68 11.02
CA PRO A 61 19.98 -1.87 10.17
C PRO A 61 20.16 -3.20 10.91
N ASN A 62 20.83 -3.20 12.07
CA ASN A 62 21.17 -4.38 12.84
C ASN A 62 20.34 -4.53 14.11
N ALA A 63 19.55 -3.52 14.47
CA ALA A 63 18.66 -3.61 15.63
C ALA A 63 17.52 -4.59 15.34
N ALA A 64 17.42 -5.62 16.20
CA ALA A 64 16.32 -6.59 16.16
C ALA A 64 15.02 -6.07 16.82
N PHE A 65 15.12 -5.03 17.66
CA PHE A 65 14.01 -4.45 18.44
C PHE A 65 14.16 -2.94 18.60
N GLY A 66 13.07 -2.26 18.95
CA GLY A 66 13.06 -0.84 19.30
C GLY A 66 12.73 0.11 18.14
N PRO A 67 12.69 1.42 18.40
CA PRO A 67 12.17 2.42 17.46
C PRO A 67 13.09 2.65 16.24
N ARG A 68 14.33 2.18 16.29
CA ARG A 68 15.32 2.29 15.20
C ARG A 68 15.42 1.02 14.35
N LYS A 69 14.72 -0.05 14.75
CA LYS A 69 14.74 -1.35 14.08
C LYS A 69 14.42 -1.21 12.60
N CYS A 70 15.18 -1.94 11.79
CA CYS A 70 14.91 -2.15 10.38
C CYS A 70 14.77 -3.63 10.02
N GLN A 71 15.32 -4.54 10.81
CA GLN A 71 15.19 -5.97 10.55
C GLN A 71 13.75 -6.42 10.75
N LEU A 72 13.29 -7.40 10.00
CA LEU A 72 12.09 -8.16 10.33
C LEU A 72 12.53 -9.40 11.10
N ILE A 73 11.89 -9.71 12.24
CA ILE A 73 12.12 -10.98 12.92
C ILE A 73 11.01 -11.98 12.56
N TYR A 74 11.11 -13.21 13.05
CA TYR A 74 10.13 -14.25 12.77
C TYR A 74 8.70 -13.77 13.08
N HIS A 75 7.81 -13.87 12.09
CA HIS A 75 6.41 -13.40 12.10
C HIS A 75 6.20 -11.87 12.16
N ASP A 76 7.22 -11.06 11.86
CA ASP A 76 7.02 -9.63 11.59
C ASP A 76 6.61 -9.40 10.13
N PHE A 77 5.34 -9.09 9.91
CA PHE A 77 4.79 -8.79 8.58
C PHE A 77 4.34 -7.33 8.43
N ASN A 78 4.99 -6.43 9.17
CA ASN A 78 4.65 -5.02 9.22
C ASN A 78 5.88 -4.14 8.94
N PRO A 79 5.67 -2.92 8.40
CA PRO A 79 6.69 -1.89 8.34
C PRO A 79 7.34 -1.63 9.70
N THR A 80 8.66 -1.45 9.72
CA THR A 80 9.40 -1.14 10.95
C THR A 80 9.47 0.37 11.19
N PRO A 81 9.55 0.81 12.47
CA PRO A 81 9.64 2.22 12.81
C PRO A 81 10.94 2.89 12.32
N GLY A 82 12.04 2.15 12.19
CA GLY A 82 13.34 2.73 11.82
C GLY A 82 13.48 2.95 10.32
N CYS A 83 13.03 1.99 9.50
CA CYS A 83 13.20 2.04 8.05
C CYS A 83 11.95 2.42 7.28
N GLY A 84 10.79 2.37 7.93
CA GLY A 84 9.51 2.67 7.29
C GLY A 84 9.06 1.59 6.31
N GLY A 85 7.90 1.83 5.72
CA GLY A 85 7.22 0.86 4.87
C GLY A 85 5.73 1.13 4.77
N PHE A 86 5.01 0.19 4.17
CA PHE A 86 3.54 0.18 4.15
C PHE A 86 3.02 -1.24 4.03
N SER A 87 1.71 -1.38 4.22
CA SER A 87 0.97 -2.62 3.99
C SER A 87 -0.10 -2.41 2.93
N LEU A 88 -0.41 -3.49 2.22
CA LEU A 88 -1.39 -3.55 1.16
C LEU A 88 -2.40 -4.66 1.48
N GLY A 89 -3.61 -4.27 1.84
CA GLY A 89 -4.74 -5.18 1.90
C GLY A 89 -5.33 -5.38 0.51
N VAL A 90 -5.66 -6.61 0.15
CA VAL A 90 -6.39 -6.91 -1.09
C VAL A 90 -7.70 -7.61 -0.72
N THR A 91 -8.76 -7.34 -1.45
CA THR A 91 -10.01 -8.08 -1.38
C THR A 91 -10.42 -8.42 -2.81
N LEU A 92 -10.56 -9.71 -3.11
CA LEU A 92 -11.00 -10.18 -4.42
C LEU A 92 -12.49 -10.42 -4.39
N HIS A 93 -13.20 -9.81 -5.33
CA HIS A 93 -14.64 -9.89 -5.43
C HIS A 93 -15.05 -10.88 -6.52
N ASN A 94 -16.24 -11.44 -6.39
CA ASN A 94 -16.83 -12.32 -7.42
C ASN A 94 -16.05 -13.64 -7.67
N VAL A 95 -15.12 -14.02 -6.80
CA VAL A 95 -14.36 -15.29 -6.90
C VAL A 95 -15.28 -16.50 -6.86
N ARG A 96 -16.33 -16.47 -6.01
CA ARG A 96 -17.25 -17.61 -5.83
C ARG A 96 -18.11 -17.91 -7.06
N ASN A 97 -18.26 -16.95 -7.96
CA ASN A 97 -19.03 -17.10 -9.19
C ASN A 97 -18.15 -17.56 -10.36
N GLN A 98 -16.84 -17.76 -10.14
CA GLN A 98 -15.96 -18.24 -11.20
C GLN A 98 -16.22 -19.73 -11.45
N PRO A 99 -16.22 -20.18 -12.72
CA PRO A 99 -16.52 -21.57 -13.08
C PRO A 99 -15.67 -22.60 -12.32
N GLY A 100 -14.37 -22.34 -12.14
CA GLY A 100 -13.50 -23.24 -11.39
C GLY A 100 -13.83 -23.35 -9.91
N TYR A 101 -14.23 -22.23 -9.28
CA TYR A 101 -14.68 -22.25 -7.89
C TYR A 101 -15.95 -23.08 -7.73
N LEU A 102 -16.95 -22.84 -8.61
CA LEU A 102 -18.22 -23.57 -8.61
C LEU A 102 -18.04 -25.06 -8.88
N ALA A 103 -17.07 -25.43 -9.71
CA ALA A 103 -16.69 -26.81 -9.98
C ALA A 103 -15.88 -27.46 -8.83
N GLY A 104 -15.53 -26.70 -7.78
CA GLY A 104 -14.75 -27.19 -6.65
C GLY A 104 -13.29 -27.50 -7.01
N LEU A 105 -12.75 -26.87 -8.05
CA LEU A 105 -11.37 -27.08 -8.46
C LEU A 105 -10.41 -26.39 -7.49
N PRO A 106 -9.29 -27.03 -7.12
CA PRO A 106 -8.22 -26.35 -6.41
C PRO A 106 -7.53 -25.34 -7.33
N SER A 107 -6.86 -24.36 -6.75
CA SER A 107 -5.94 -23.50 -7.49
C SER A 107 -4.69 -24.27 -7.92
N THR A 108 -4.15 -23.92 -9.10
CA THR A 108 -2.84 -24.37 -9.59
C THR A 108 -1.79 -23.25 -9.57
N GLY A 109 -2.17 -22.00 -9.28
CA GLY A 109 -1.26 -20.85 -9.37
C GLY A 109 -0.31 -20.64 -8.20
N GLY A 110 -0.44 -21.43 -7.12
CA GLY A 110 0.42 -21.34 -5.96
C GLY A 110 0.19 -20.06 -5.17
N TYR A 111 1.06 -19.07 -5.31
CA TYR A 111 1.00 -17.82 -4.54
C TYR A 111 0.69 -16.61 -5.43
N PHE A 112 -0.16 -15.72 -4.91
CA PHE A 112 -0.26 -14.36 -5.44
C PHE A 112 1.04 -13.60 -5.20
N SER A 113 1.40 -12.73 -6.14
CA SER A 113 2.53 -11.81 -6.04
C SER A 113 2.04 -10.38 -6.17
N ALA A 114 2.79 -9.43 -5.63
CA ALA A 114 2.50 -8.02 -5.78
C ALA A 114 3.76 -7.17 -5.94
N SER A 115 3.63 -6.07 -6.67
CA SER A 115 4.68 -5.06 -6.85
C SER A 115 4.09 -3.66 -6.81
N ALA A 116 4.92 -2.66 -6.54
CA ALA A 116 4.53 -1.26 -6.63
C ALA A 116 5.73 -0.35 -6.96
N ASP A 117 5.48 0.76 -7.62
CA ASP A 117 6.47 1.83 -7.73
C ASP A 117 6.44 2.65 -6.44
N THR A 118 7.62 2.94 -5.89
CA THR A 118 7.77 3.73 -4.66
C THR A 118 8.66 4.94 -4.88
N ALA A 119 8.31 6.05 -4.24
CA ALA A 119 9.17 7.23 -4.15
C ALA A 119 9.19 7.70 -2.69
N ARG A 120 10.35 7.63 -2.05
CA ARG A 120 10.57 8.05 -0.66
C ARG A 120 11.37 9.34 -0.66
N THR A 121 10.82 10.39 -0.07
CA THR A 121 11.47 11.69 0.04
C THR A 121 12.20 11.78 1.37
N PHE A 122 13.49 12.04 1.34
CA PHE A 122 14.35 12.24 2.50
C PHE A 122 14.91 13.65 2.51
N GLY A 123 15.40 14.09 3.66
CA GLY A 123 16.12 15.33 3.84
C GLY A 123 16.39 15.60 5.31
N CYS A 124 16.57 16.87 5.64
CA CYS A 124 16.92 17.32 6.98
C CYS A 124 15.82 18.21 7.57
N MET A 125 15.56 18.02 8.85
CA MET A 125 14.69 18.84 9.66
C MET A 125 15.55 19.82 10.47
N ARG A 126 15.18 21.10 10.44
CA ARG A 126 15.82 22.16 11.22
C ARG A 126 15.50 22.02 12.71
N PRO A 127 16.28 22.67 13.60
CA PRO A 127 15.98 22.70 15.04
C PRO A 127 14.58 23.19 15.41
N ASP A 128 13.97 24.02 14.56
CA ASP A 128 12.61 24.54 14.72
C ASP A 128 11.51 23.54 14.30
N GLY A 129 11.90 22.32 13.87
CA GLY A 129 11.00 21.27 13.41
C GLY A 129 10.57 21.38 11.95
N THR A 130 11.03 22.39 11.21
CA THR A 130 10.68 22.56 9.80
C THR A 130 11.52 21.67 8.89
N PHE A 131 10.90 21.06 7.88
CA PHE A 131 11.62 20.32 6.86
C PHE A 131 12.36 21.27 5.90
N ASP A 132 13.66 21.05 5.71
CA ASP A 132 14.46 21.81 4.77
C ASP A 132 14.43 21.17 3.38
N HIS A 133 13.50 21.64 2.54
CA HIS A 133 13.38 21.19 1.15
C HIS A 133 14.68 21.38 0.33
N GLY A 134 15.57 22.31 0.71
CA GLY A 134 16.87 22.49 0.05
C GLY A 134 17.84 21.32 0.24
N THR A 135 17.60 20.48 1.25
CA THR A 135 18.38 19.25 1.51
C THR A 135 17.71 18.00 0.96
N SER A 136 16.57 18.15 0.28
CA SER A 136 15.73 17.01 -0.05
C SER A 136 16.24 16.20 -1.24
N PHE A 137 16.08 14.89 -1.17
CA PHE A 137 16.29 13.98 -2.28
C PHE A 137 15.26 12.85 -2.26
N VAL A 138 15.06 12.21 -3.41
CA VAL A 138 14.04 11.17 -3.57
C VAL A 138 14.70 9.86 -3.97
N VAL A 139 14.44 8.80 -3.21
CA VAL A 139 14.79 7.43 -3.58
C VAL A 139 13.60 6.81 -4.29
N ARG A 140 13.77 6.46 -5.56
CA ARG A 140 12.75 5.81 -6.39
C ARG A 140 13.07 4.34 -6.60
N THR A 141 12.06 3.49 -6.55
CA THR A 141 12.19 2.07 -6.90
C THR A 141 10.97 1.68 -7.71
N GLU A 142 11.19 1.32 -8.97
CA GLU A 142 10.14 0.83 -9.87
C GLU A 142 9.92 -0.66 -9.62
N GLN A 143 8.67 -1.10 -9.67
CA GLN A 143 8.26 -2.50 -9.50
C GLN A 143 8.88 -3.18 -8.27
N MET A 144 8.95 -2.46 -7.15
CA MET A 144 9.40 -3.02 -5.87
C MET A 144 8.50 -4.21 -5.51
N PRO A 145 9.04 -5.43 -5.36
CA PRO A 145 8.25 -6.57 -4.93
C PRO A 145 7.76 -6.35 -3.50
N LEU A 146 6.49 -6.68 -3.25
CA LEU A 146 5.91 -6.70 -1.91
C LEU A 146 5.96 -8.11 -1.35
N SER A 147 6.25 -8.21 -0.06
CA SER A 147 6.29 -9.48 0.66
C SER A 147 4.89 -9.93 1.03
N GLY A 148 4.63 -11.22 0.87
CA GLY A 148 3.43 -11.87 1.37
C GLY A 148 3.36 -11.90 2.90
N VAL A 149 2.18 -11.70 3.47
CA VAL A 149 1.95 -11.92 4.90
C VAL A 149 1.79 -13.42 5.14
N TYR A 150 2.82 -14.04 5.72
CA TYR A 150 2.85 -15.48 6.03
C TYR A 150 2.49 -16.35 4.80
N TYR A 151 1.63 -17.36 4.97
CA TYR A 151 1.10 -18.17 3.87
C TYR A 151 -0.14 -17.56 3.20
N GLU A 152 -0.64 -16.40 3.65
CA GLU A 152 -1.96 -15.89 3.25
C GLU A 152 -2.10 -15.54 1.76
N PRO A 153 -1.00 -15.25 1.02
CA PRO A 153 -1.07 -15.17 -0.44
C PRO A 153 -1.15 -16.51 -1.15
N ASP A 154 -1.17 -17.65 -0.43
CA ASP A 154 -1.46 -18.94 -1.03
C ASP A 154 -2.91 -18.96 -1.53
N SER A 155 -3.06 -19.22 -2.82
CA SER A 155 -4.34 -19.20 -3.49
C SER A 155 -5.28 -20.32 -3.04
N ASN A 156 -4.77 -21.51 -2.70
CA ASN A 156 -5.59 -22.59 -2.14
C ASN A 156 -6.04 -22.26 -0.70
N TRP A 157 -5.19 -21.60 0.09
CA TRP A 157 -5.59 -21.08 1.39
C TRP A 157 -6.75 -20.07 1.24
N LEU A 158 -6.65 -19.15 0.28
CA LEU A 158 -7.69 -18.16 0.00
C LEU A 158 -9.02 -18.81 -0.43
N LEU A 159 -8.97 -19.82 -1.30
CA LEU A 159 -10.16 -20.62 -1.66
C LEU A 159 -10.78 -21.28 -0.42
N GLY A 160 -9.95 -21.81 0.48
CA GLY A 160 -10.40 -22.38 1.75
C GLY A 160 -11.09 -21.35 2.66
N GLN A 161 -10.58 -20.11 2.74
CA GLN A 161 -11.25 -19.03 3.48
C GLN A 161 -12.60 -18.68 2.85
N LEU A 162 -12.66 -18.54 1.52
CA LEU A 162 -13.89 -18.23 0.81
C LEU A 162 -14.97 -19.31 1.00
N ALA A 163 -14.57 -20.58 1.07
CA ALA A 163 -15.47 -21.70 1.33
C ALA A 163 -15.95 -21.72 2.79
N ARG A 164 -15.08 -21.41 3.75
CA ARG A 164 -15.40 -21.40 5.19
C ARG A 164 -16.29 -20.22 5.59
N TYR A 165 -16.12 -19.07 4.95
CA TYR A 165 -16.77 -17.81 5.31
C TYR A 165 -17.53 -17.24 4.10
N PRO A 166 -18.73 -17.77 3.78
CA PRO A 166 -19.43 -17.47 2.53
C PRO A 166 -19.96 -16.03 2.41
N ASP A 167 -20.05 -15.32 3.53
CA ASP A 167 -20.54 -13.95 3.65
C ASP A 167 -19.46 -12.87 3.45
N ARG A 168 -18.20 -13.28 3.19
CA ARG A 168 -17.06 -12.36 3.13
C ARG A 168 -16.19 -12.60 1.91
N ASP A 169 -15.73 -11.53 1.30
CA ASP A 169 -14.67 -11.61 0.30
C ASP A 169 -13.29 -11.57 0.96
N TYR A 170 -12.31 -12.23 0.32
CA TYR A 170 -10.94 -12.34 0.81
C TYR A 170 -9.97 -12.01 -0.32
N GLY A 171 -8.78 -11.55 0.04
CA GLY A 171 -7.67 -11.28 -0.87
C GLY A 171 -6.34 -11.47 -0.16
N PRO A 172 -5.24 -11.65 -0.93
CA PRO A 172 -3.90 -11.81 -0.38
C PRO A 172 -3.38 -10.50 0.24
N PRO A 173 -2.95 -10.48 1.52
CA PRO A 173 -2.30 -9.31 2.10
C PRO A 173 -0.79 -9.29 1.81
N PHE A 174 -0.27 -8.08 1.59
CA PHE A 174 1.14 -7.83 1.35
C PHE A 174 1.68 -6.69 2.21
N PHE A 175 3.00 -6.59 2.30
CA PHE A 175 3.67 -5.48 2.95
C PHE A 175 5.06 -5.23 2.34
N VAL A 176 5.62 -4.07 2.63
CA VAL A 176 7.05 -3.80 2.41
C VAL A 176 7.63 -3.14 3.64
N ASN A 177 8.83 -3.60 3.99
CA ASN A 177 9.70 -2.92 4.93
C ASN A 177 10.96 -2.53 4.16
N PHE A 178 11.28 -1.24 4.15
CA PHE A 178 12.33 -0.75 3.28
C PHE A 178 13.74 -1.03 3.84
N PRO A 179 14.77 -1.08 2.97
CA PRO A 179 16.14 -0.97 3.44
C PRO A 179 16.44 0.45 3.93
N ALA A 180 17.40 0.55 4.85
CA ALA A 180 17.92 1.81 5.35
C ALA A 180 18.56 2.64 4.24
N VAL A 181 18.41 3.95 4.32
CA VAL A 181 18.99 4.93 3.39
C VAL A 181 19.91 5.85 4.19
N GLN A 182 21.10 6.14 3.68
CA GLN A 182 21.96 7.11 4.35
C GLN A 182 21.45 8.54 4.08
N VAL A 183 21.23 9.31 5.14
CA VAL A 183 20.84 10.72 5.07
C VAL A 183 21.85 11.51 5.91
N ASN A 184 22.67 12.33 5.25
CA ASN A 184 23.66 13.15 5.92
C ASN A 184 23.12 14.57 6.09
N CYS A 185 23.03 15.03 7.34
CA CYS A 185 22.53 16.37 7.65
C CYS A 185 23.63 17.28 8.20
N PRO A 186 23.57 18.59 7.90
CA PRO A 186 24.41 19.58 8.55
C PRO A 186 24.27 19.54 10.07
N GLU A 187 25.27 20.07 10.77
CA GLU A 187 25.25 20.17 12.23
C GLU A 187 23.99 20.92 12.71
N GLY A 188 23.37 20.40 13.78
CA GLY A 188 22.13 20.93 14.34
C GLY A 188 20.86 20.52 13.60
N MET A 189 20.95 19.86 12.43
CA MET A 189 19.78 19.32 11.73
C MET A 189 19.61 17.82 11.97
N THR A 190 18.38 17.33 11.81
CA THR A 190 18.04 15.91 12.02
C THR A 190 17.55 15.27 10.73
N ALA A 191 18.10 14.11 10.36
CA ALA A 191 17.62 13.35 9.22
C ALA A 191 16.13 12.99 9.37
N THR A 192 15.37 13.02 8.26
CA THR A 192 13.94 12.72 8.26
C THR A 192 13.49 12.13 6.93
N GLN A 193 12.52 11.20 6.96
CA GLN A 193 11.77 10.82 5.78
C GLN A 193 10.53 11.73 5.73
N TYR A 194 10.48 12.62 4.76
CA TYR A 194 9.39 13.58 4.63
C TYR A 194 8.10 12.96 4.11
N GLY A 195 8.20 11.99 3.20
CA GLY A 195 7.01 11.37 2.62
C GLY A 195 7.30 10.08 1.88
N LEU A 196 6.22 9.35 1.61
CA LEU A 196 6.15 8.12 0.85
C LEU A 196 5.05 8.26 -0.20
N LYS A 197 5.41 8.07 -1.46
CA LYS A 197 4.48 7.92 -2.58
C LYS A 197 4.51 6.49 -3.09
N VAL A 198 3.35 5.89 -3.27
CA VAL A 198 3.18 4.57 -3.89
C VAL A 198 2.28 4.69 -5.12
N THR A 199 2.71 4.16 -6.24
CA THR A 199 2.01 4.20 -7.53
C THR A 199 2.12 2.86 -8.23
N ASN A 200 1.32 2.66 -9.28
CA ASN A 200 1.45 1.50 -10.17
C ASN A 200 1.52 0.18 -9.39
N VAL A 201 0.55 -0.01 -8.49
CA VAL A 201 0.43 -1.24 -7.71
C VAL A 201 -0.11 -2.32 -8.63
N ASN A 202 0.57 -3.46 -8.68
CA ASN A 202 0.17 -4.63 -9.44
C ASN A 202 0.04 -5.83 -8.50
N ILE A 203 -1.04 -6.60 -8.66
CA ILE A 203 -1.27 -7.88 -7.99
C ILE A 203 -1.45 -8.91 -9.10
N PHE A 204 -0.68 -9.98 -9.08
CA PHE A 204 -0.62 -10.97 -10.15
C PHE A 204 -0.74 -12.38 -9.61
N ILE A 205 -1.47 -13.21 -10.36
CA ILE A 205 -1.50 -14.66 -10.23
C ILE A 205 -1.57 -15.30 -11.61
N ASP A 206 -0.93 -16.45 -11.77
CA ASP A 206 -1.08 -17.32 -12.93
C ASP A 206 -1.78 -18.62 -12.51
N ASP A 207 -3.10 -18.65 -12.62
CA ASP A 207 -3.92 -19.79 -12.18
C ASP A 207 -4.89 -20.23 -13.27
N ALA A 208 -4.79 -21.48 -13.73
CA ALA A 208 -5.62 -21.95 -14.83
C ALA A 208 -7.06 -22.30 -14.43
N ASN A 209 -7.34 -22.49 -13.13
CA ASN A 209 -8.57 -23.11 -12.67
C ASN A 209 -9.62 -22.09 -12.22
N VAL A 210 -9.28 -21.21 -11.29
CA VAL A 210 -10.19 -20.31 -10.61
C VAL A 210 -9.91 -18.84 -10.91
N PHE A 211 -8.64 -18.41 -10.82
CA PHE A 211 -8.32 -16.97 -10.88
C PHE A 211 -7.94 -16.48 -12.28
N GLY A 212 -7.64 -17.40 -13.21
CA GLY A 212 -7.06 -17.05 -14.50
C GLY A 212 -5.60 -16.58 -14.37
N THR A 213 -4.96 -16.35 -15.51
CA THR A 213 -3.76 -15.53 -15.58
C THR A 213 -4.19 -14.06 -15.54
N THR A 214 -4.15 -13.46 -14.35
CA THR A 214 -4.77 -12.15 -14.12
C THR A 214 -3.82 -11.21 -13.38
N THR A 215 -3.77 -9.96 -13.84
CA THR A 215 -3.14 -8.84 -13.14
C THR A 215 -4.19 -7.79 -12.80
N TRP A 216 -4.28 -7.41 -11.54
CA TRP A 216 -5.03 -6.22 -11.11
C TRP A 216 -4.06 -5.08 -10.86
N SER A 217 -4.29 -3.94 -11.51
CA SER A 217 -3.41 -2.78 -11.45
C SER A 217 -4.15 -1.50 -11.08
N THR A 218 -3.55 -0.65 -10.25
CA THR A 218 -4.01 0.73 -10.02
C THR A 218 -2.86 1.71 -10.19
N PRO A 219 -3.06 2.84 -10.92
CA PRO A 219 -2.00 3.81 -11.13
C PRO A 219 -1.57 4.53 -9.84
N GLY A 220 -2.38 4.49 -8.77
CA GLY A 220 -2.19 5.37 -7.62
C GLY A 220 -2.37 6.85 -8.01
N PRO A 221 -1.88 7.82 -7.22
CA PRO A 221 -0.94 7.67 -6.11
C PRO A 221 -1.59 7.50 -4.73
N PHE A 222 -0.95 6.69 -3.89
CA PHE A 222 -1.13 6.69 -2.44
C PHE A 222 -0.01 7.49 -1.80
N TYR A 223 -0.34 8.33 -0.81
CA TYR A 223 0.61 9.18 -0.11
C TYR A 223 0.56 8.92 1.40
N ALA A 224 1.72 8.97 2.04
CA ALA A 224 1.89 9.01 3.48
C ALA A 224 3.08 9.91 3.84
#